data_AF-A0A927AZB9-F1
#
_entry.id   AF-A0A927AZB9-F1
#
_cell.length_a   1.000
_cell.length_b   1.000
_cell.length_c   1.000
_cell.angle_alpha   90.00
_cell.angle_beta   90.00
_cell.angle_gamma   90.00
#
_symmetry.space_group_name_H-M   'P 1'
#
loop_
_entity.id
_entity.type
_entity.pdbx_description
1 polymer ?
#
loop_
_entity_poly.entity_id
_entity_poly.type
_entity_poly.pdbx_seq_one_letter_code
_entity_poly.pdbx_strand_id
1 'polypeptide(L)' 'MEPITLTQLTPSTAQPRVARATRRKVDGAATAATLIQMASEILSASPTLRHRLNITLTDLAAADKVRKELTKKSSQLH' A
#
# COMPACT_ATOMS: atom_id res chain seq x y z
N MET A 1 24.89 -8.23 -58.09
CA MET A 1 23.83 -7.28 -57.68
C MET A 1 22.85 -8.08 -56.84
N GLU A 2 23.17 -8.23 -55.55
CA GLU A 2 22.36 -9.01 -54.60
C GLU A 2 21.39 -8.04 -53.89
N PRO A 3 20.08 -8.35 -53.79
CA PRO A 3 19.14 -7.51 -53.09
C PRO A 3 19.23 -7.73 -51.56
N ILE A 4 19.22 -6.62 -50.82
CA ILE A 4 19.22 -6.60 -49.36
C ILE A 4 17.86 -7.14 -48.87
N THR A 5 17.87 -8.27 -48.18
CA THR A 5 16.71 -8.80 -47.46
C THR A 5 16.44 -7.94 -46.23
N LEU A 6 15.42 -7.09 -46.33
CA LEU A 6 14.89 -6.30 -45.22
C LEU A 6 14.10 -7.22 -44.28
N THR A 7 14.70 -7.60 -43.16
CA THR A 7 14.01 -8.31 -42.08
C THR A 7 12.90 -7.42 -41.51
N GLN A 8 11.66 -7.76 -41.84
CA GLN A 8 10.47 -7.11 -41.28
C GLN A 8 10.36 -7.45 -39.78
N LEU A 9 10.44 -6.42 -38.93
CA LEU A 9 10.07 -6.49 -37.52
C LEU A 9 8.54 -6.65 -37.45
N THR A 10 8.08 -7.86 -37.08
CA THR A 10 6.69 -8.10 -36.68
C THR A 10 6.53 -7.79 -35.19
N PRO A 11 5.65 -6.87 -34.76
CA PRO A 11 5.30 -6.73 -33.37
C PRO A 11 4.01 -7.51 -33.11
N SER A 12 4.10 -8.72 -32.58
CA SER A 12 2.97 -9.33 -31.87
C SER A 12 3.44 -10.50 -31.02
N THR A 13 4.28 -10.22 -30.02
CA THR A 13 4.30 -11.07 -28.83
C THR A 13 2.99 -10.83 -28.11
N ALA A 14 2.06 -11.76 -28.29
CA ALA A 14 0.85 -11.88 -27.50
C ALA A 14 1.23 -11.82 -26.01
N GLN A 15 1.01 -10.65 -25.41
CA GLN A 15 1.16 -10.44 -23.99
C GLN A 15 0.12 -11.36 -23.31
N PRO A 16 0.51 -12.32 -22.46
CA PRO A 16 -0.46 -13.03 -21.66
C PRO A 16 -1.13 -11.97 -20.80
N ARG A 17 -2.40 -11.69 -21.14
CA ARG A 17 -3.28 -10.82 -20.38
C ARG A 17 -3.32 -11.42 -18.99
N VAL A 18 -2.55 -10.84 -18.06
CA VAL A 18 -2.46 -11.32 -16.67
C VAL A 18 -3.90 -11.43 -16.21
N ALA A 19 -4.37 -12.67 -16.04
CA ALA A 19 -5.71 -12.95 -15.58
C ALA A 19 -5.89 -12.12 -14.32
N ARG A 20 -6.89 -11.23 -14.33
CA ARG A 20 -7.16 -10.28 -13.25
C ARG A 20 -7.31 -11.12 -11.98
N ALA A 21 -6.24 -11.20 -11.18
CA ALA A 21 -6.21 -12.02 -9.99
C ALA A 21 -7.45 -11.65 -9.19
N THR A 22 -8.31 -12.63 -8.93
CA THR A 22 -9.49 -12.47 -8.11
C THR A 22 -9.02 -11.91 -6.78
N ARG A 23 -9.16 -10.58 -6.61
CA ARG A 23 -8.69 -9.89 -5.42
C ARG A 23 -9.48 -10.51 -4.27
N ARG A 24 -8.83 -11.38 -3.48
CA ARG A 24 -9.33 -11.74 -2.16
C ARG A 24 -9.68 -10.43 -1.47
N LYS A 25 -10.87 -10.33 -0.91
CA LYS A 25 -11.31 -9.13 -0.19
C LYS A 25 -10.37 -8.97 1.01
N VAL A 26 -9.28 -8.22 0.81
CA VAL A 26 -8.36 -7.89 1.89
C VAL A 26 -9.10 -6.92 2.79
N ASP A 27 -9.15 -7.22 4.09
CA ASP A 27 -9.67 -6.28 5.08
C ASP A 27 -8.72 -5.08 5.18
N GLY A 28 -9.02 -4.06 4.37
CA GLY A 28 -8.26 -2.82 4.32
C GLY A 28 -8.33 -2.05 5.63
N ALA A 29 -9.42 -2.18 6.38
CA ALA A 29 -9.58 -1.50 7.67
C ALA A 29 -8.67 -2.14 8.73
N ALA A 30 -8.68 -3.48 8.83
CA ALA A 30 -7.77 -4.20 9.73
C ALA A 30 -6.30 -3.95 9.37
N THR A 31 -5.97 -3.98 8.07
CA THR A 31 -4.60 -3.72 7.60
C THR A 31 -4.15 -2.30 7.96
N ALA A 32 -4.99 -1.30 7.71
CA ALA A 32 -4.69 0.08 8.05
C ALA A 32 -4.53 0.28 9.57
N ALA A 33 -5.37 -0.35 10.39
CA ALA A 33 -5.25 -0.30 11.84
C ALA A 33 -3.88 -0.83 12.33
N THR A 34 -3.42 -1.95 11.76
CA THR A 34 -2.09 -2.51 12.06
C THR A 34 -0.95 -1.58 11.64
N LEU A 35 -1.04 -0.99 10.44
CA LEU A 35 -0.02 -0.04 9.96
C LEU A 35 0.08 1.20 10.87
N ILE A 36 -1.06 1.74 11.31
CA ILE A 36 -1.10 2.87 12.24
C ILE A 36 -0.46 2.51 13.58
N GLN A 37 -0.74 1.31 14.10
CA GLN A 37 -0.14 0.83 15.35
C GLN A 37 1.40 0.81 15.24
N MET A 38 1.93 0.14 14.20
CA MET A 38 3.38 0.03 14.00
C MET A 38 4.04 1.40 13.81
N ALA A 39 3.44 2.29 13.02
CA ALA A 39 3.96 3.64 12.83
C ALA A 39 3.98 4.43 14.15
N SER A 40 2.94 4.31 14.97
CA SER A 40 2.86 4.98 16.28
C SER A 40 3.91 4.47 17.25
N GLU A 41 4.22 3.18 17.23
CA GLU A 41 5.32 2.58 18.02
C GLU A 41 6.68 3.12 17.58
N ILE A 42 6.94 3.15 16.27
CA ILE A 42 8.21 3.66 15.73
C ILE A 42 8.42 5.14 16.10
N LEU A 43 7.37 5.96 15.96
CA LEU A 43 7.44 7.40 16.21
C LEU A 43 7.42 7.78 17.71
N SER A 44 6.86 6.91 18.56
CA SER A 44 6.94 7.08 20.01
C SER A 44 8.33 6.69 20.53
N ALA A 45 8.95 5.64 19.96
CA ALA A 45 10.30 5.23 20.29
C ALA A 45 11.38 6.19 19.78
N SER A 46 11.15 6.92 18.69
CA SER A 46 12.13 7.83 18.07
C SER A 46 11.66 9.29 18.03
N PRO A 47 12.00 10.10 19.05
CA PRO A 47 11.73 11.54 19.05
C PRO A 47 12.36 12.28 17.86
N THR A 48 13.55 11.86 17.43
CA THR A 48 14.26 12.46 16.29
C THR A 48 13.51 12.24 14.98
N LEU A 49 13.02 11.01 14.73
CA LEU A 49 12.26 10.71 13.53
C LEU A 49 10.94 11.48 13.52
N ARG A 50 10.25 11.51 14.67
CA ARG A 50 9.03 12.29 14.85
C ARG A 50 9.27 13.77 14.51
N HIS A 51 10.35 14.36 15.00
CA HIS A 51 10.70 15.75 14.71
C HIS A 51 11.03 15.98 13.23
N ARG A 52 11.79 15.08 12.59
CA ARG A 52 12.11 15.16 11.15
C ARG A 52 10.87 15.11 10.25
N LEU A 53 9.85 14.39 10.68
CA LEU A 53 8.57 14.29 9.97
C LEU A 53 7.56 15.39 10.36
N ASN A 54 7.96 16.30 11.27
CA ASN A 54 7.09 17.34 11.83
C ASN A 54 5.77 16.79 12.42
N ILE A 55 5.85 15.63 13.08
CA ILE A 55 4.71 14.97 13.73
C ILE A 55 4.70 15.37 15.20
N THR A 56 3.55 15.67 15.76
CA THR A 56 3.38 16.02 17.19
C THR A 56 2.81 14.85 17.98
N LEU A 57 2.83 14.96 19.33
CA LEU A 57 2.13 14.00 20.18
C LEU A 57 0.60 14.02 19.96
N THR A 58 0.06 15.17 19.56
CA THR A 58 -1.36 15.32 19.20
C THR A 58 -1.70 14.50 17.96
N ASP A 59 -0.82 14.50 16.95
CA ASP A 59 -1.02 13.70 15.74
C ASP A 59 -0.99 12.20 16.03
N LEU A 60 -0.13 11.75 16.96
CA LEU A 60 -0.13 10.36 17.44
C LEU A 60 -1.45 10.01 18.14
N ALA A 61 -1.97 10.90 18.99
CA ALA A 61 -3.26 10.69 19.66
C ALA A 61 -4.43 10.67 18.65
N ALA A 62 -4.37 11.49 17.60
CA ALA A 62 -5.35 11.48 16.52
C ALA A 62 -5.29 10.17 15.70
N ALA A 63 -4.08 9.70 15.39
CA ALA A 63 -3.87 8.42 14.71
C ALA A 63 -4.45 7.25 15.52
N ASP A 64 -4.29 7.27 16.84
CA ASP A 64 -4.87 6.26 17.74
C ASP A 64 -6.41 6.26 17.73
N LYS A 65 -7.04 7.42 17.60
CA LYS A 65 -8.50 7.50 17.43
C LYS A 65 -8.93 6.86 16.10
N VAL A 66 -8.23 7.18 15.00
CA VAL A 66 -8.50 6.60 13.68
C VAL A 66 -8.32 5.09 13.71
N ARG A 67 -7.26 4.58 14.34
CA ARG A 67 -7.03 3.14 14.52
C ARG A 67 -8.22 2.46 15.21
N LYS A 68 -8.70 3.02 16.32
CA LYS A 68 -9.86 2.47 17.06
C LYS A 68 -11.13 2.45 16.20
N GLU A 69 -11.37 3.49 15.41
CA GLU A 69 -12.52 3.54 14.49
C GLU A 69 -12.41 2.52 13.35
N LEU A 70 -11.20 2.31 12.81
CA LEU A 70 -10.95 1.28 11.80
C LEU A 70 -11.18 -0.12 12.36
N THR A 71 -10.70 -0.40 13.57
CA THR A 71 -10.93 -1.69 14.24
C THR A 71 -12.41 -1.97 14.46
N LYS A 72 -13.18 -0.97 14.91
CA LYS A 72 -14.64 -1.10 15.06
C LYS A 72 -15.32 -1.40 13.73
N LYS A 73 -14.95 -0.69 12.66
CA LYS A 73 -15.50 -0.91 11.32
C LYS A 73 -15.18 -2.30 10.78
N SER A 74 -13.95 -2.80 10.96
CA SER A 74 -13.62 -4.18 10.57
C SER A 74 -14.46 -5.21 11.32
N SER A 75 -14.75 -4.99 12.61
CA SER A 75 -15.61 -5.89 13.40
C SER A 75 -17.09 -5.85 13.02
N GLN A 76 -17.58 -4.76 12.41
CA GLN A 76 -18.96 -4.62 11.95
C GLN A 76 -19.20 -5.11 10.51
N LEU A 77 -18.13 -5.32 9.75
CA LEU A 77 -18.17 -5.77 8.35
C LEU A 77 -18.14 -7.30 8.20
N HIS A 78 -18.21 -8.03 9.31
CA HIS A 78 -18.17 -9.49 9.38
C HIS A 78 -19.43 -10.06 10.02
#